data_AF-A0A2N2AAS8-F1
#
_entry.id   AF-A0A2N2AAS8-F1
#
_cell.length_a   1.000
_cell.length_b   1.000
_cell.length_c   1.000
_cell.angle_alpha   90.00
_cell.angle_beta   90.00
_cell.angle_gamma   90.00
#
_symmetry.space_group_name_H-M   'P 1'
#
loop_
_entity.id
_entity.type
_entity.pdbx_description
1 polymer ?
#
loop_
_entity_poly.entity_id
_entity_poly.type
_entity_poly.pdbx_seq_one_letter_code
_entity_poly.pdbx_strand_id
1 'polypeptide(L)'
;MTMLNELQRKSRGRVQGGFSLISALFLLVVLSALGAYMVNISGTQHFTTLHALQGARAYHAARSGTEWGIATALGIALCPATPSTLSPGGGLNTGNLNGFNIVVTLDSCTNHQEGGSSYNIYQITAFAQTVAPAYGAPGYAARRITVTVTNAPPG
;
A
#
# COMPACT_ATOMS: atom_id res chain seq x y z
N MET A 1 92.12 3.83 15.59
CA MET A 1 92.17 5.18 14.99
C MET A 1 91.00 5.27 14.00
N THR A 2 89.80 5.56 14.49
CA THR A 2 89.24 6.92 14.65
C THR A 2 88.50 7.40 13.41
N MET A 3 87.20 7.59 13.60
CA MET A 3 86.40 8.68 13.04
C MET A 3 86.06 8.65 11.55
N LEU A 4 84.87 8.12 11.24
CA LEU A 4 83.90 8.71 10.29
C LEU A 4 82.52 8.12 10.65
N ASN A 5 82.02 8.32 11.86
CA ASN A 5 81.27 9.52 12.26
C ASN A 5 80.18 9.93 11.23
N GLU A 6 78.94 9.99 11.74
CA GLU A 6 77.97 11.05 11.39
C GLU A 6 77.09 10.91 10.14
N LEU A 7 76.38 9.80 9.93
CA LEU A 7 75.09 9.86 9.18
C LEU A 7 73.94 9.04 9.79
N GLN A 8 74.00 8.70 11.07
CA GLN A 8 72.78 8.34 11.83
C GLN A 8 72.08 9.62 12.29
N ARG A 9 71.63 10.46 11.33
CA ARG A 9 70.70 11.56 11.60
C ARG A 9 69.34 10.95 11.90
N LYS A 10 69.22 10.33 13.08
CA LYS A 10 67.96 9.87 13.65
C LYS A 10 67.19 11.12 14.05
N SER A 11 66.54 11.71 13.06
CA SER A 11 65.47 12.69 13.21
C SER A 11 64.36 12.02 14.01
N ARG A 12 64.51 12.05 15.34
CA ARG A 12 63.40 11.93 16.28
C ARG A 12 62.56 13.19 16.10
N GLY A 13 61.73 13.18 15.07
CA GLY A 13 60.57 14.05 15.02
C GLY A 13 59.81 13.79 16.32
N ARG A 14 59.84 14.76 17.24
CA ARG A 14 59.00 14.72 18.43
C ARG A 14 57.58 14.72 17.91
N VAL A 15 56.98 13.54 17.88
CA VAL A 15 55.54 13.40 17.70
C VAL A 15 54.96 14.06 18.94
N GLN A 16 54.43 15.27 18.77
CA GLN A 16 53.71 16.01 19.80
C GLN A 16 52.44 15.19 20.13
N GLY A 17 52.58 14.28 21.08
CA GLY A 17 51.70 13.12 21.30
C GLY A 17 50.45 13.37 22.14
N GLY A 18 49.85 14.56 22.08
CA GLY A 18 48.64 14.87 22.87
C GLY A 18 47.41 15.19 22.02
N PHE A 19 47.55 16.11 21.06
CA PHE A 19 46.41 16.66 20.34
C PHE A 19 45.84 15.71 19.26
N SER A 20 46.71 14.96 18.59
CA SER A 20 46.30 14.03 17.52
C SER A 20 45.41 12.90 18.04
N LEU A 21 45.62 12.43 19.28
CA LEU A 21 44.86 11.32 19.85
C LEU A 21 43.42 11.74 20.15
N ILE A 22 43.22 12.94 20.69
CA ILE A 22 41.89 13.53 20.91
C ILE A 22 41.16 13.72 19.56
N SER A 23 41.85 14.23 18.54
CA SER A 23 41.24 14.50 17.23
C SER A 23 40.87 13.21 16.48
N ALA A 24 41.68 12.15 16.61
CA ALA A 24 41.41 10.85 16.01
C ALA A 24 40.19 10.19 16.65
N LEU A 25 40.07 10.27 17.99
CA LEU A 25 38.88 9.81 18.71
C LEU A 25 37.62 10.57 18.31
N PHE A 26 37.72 11.91 18.19
CA PHE A 26 36.59 12.73 17.74
C PHE A 26 36.12 12.33 16.34
N LEU A 27 37.04 12.20 15.39
CA LEU A 27 36.73 11.75 14.03
C LEU A 27 36.13 10.33 14.03
N LEU A 28 36.66 9.41 14.83
CA LEU A 28 36.15 8.04 14.94
C LEU A 28 34.70 8.04 15.44
N VAL A 29 34.38 8.80 16.49
CA VAL A 29 33.02 8.93 17.03
C VAL A 29 32.06 9.56 16.01
N VAL A 30 32.48 10.60 15.29
CA VAL A 30 31.66 11.24 14.26
C VAL A 30 31.42 10.30 13.08
N LEU A 31 32.46 9.63 12.57
CA LEU A 31 32.34 8.64 11.49
C LEU A 31 31.46 7.45 11.91
N SER A 32 31.58 7.00 13.16
CA SER A 32 30.71 5.99 13.77
C SER A 32 29.25 6.44 13.80
N ALA A 33 28.97 7.66 14.25
CA ALA A 33 27.62 8.20 14.29
C ALA A 33 27.01 8.35 12.89
N LEU A 34 27.79 8.83 11.90
CA LEU A 34 27.36 8.94 10.52
C LEU A 34 27.13 7.56 9.87
N GLY A 35 28.01 6.60 10.13
CA GLY A 35 27.85 5.22 9.67
C GLY A 35 26.60 4.55 10.26
N ALA A 36 26.36 4.74 11.56
CA ALA A 36 25.15 4.25 12.23
C ALA A 36 23.88 4.89 11.67
N TYR A 37 23.92 6.18 11.34
CA TYR A 37 22.81 6.90 10.71
C TYR A 37 22.53 6.40 9.28
N MET A 38 23.59 6.17 8.49
CA MET A 38 23.48 5.62 7.13
C MET A 38 22.83 4.23 7.11
N VAL A 39 23.18 3.35 8.06
CA VAL A 39 22.56 2.01 8.17
C VAL A 39 21.09 2.10 8.59
N ASN A 40 20.72 3.11 9.40
CA ASN A 40 19.33 3.35 9.81
C ASN A 40 18.42 3.76 8.64
N ILE A 41 18.95 4.45 7.63
CA ILE A 41 18.18 4.97 6.48
C ILE A 41 17.89 3.91 5.40
N SER A 42 18.68 2.82 5.32
CA SER A 42 18.54 1.81 4.26
C SER A 42 17.23 1.01 4.28
N GLY A 43 16.39 1.13 5.32
CA GLY A 43 15.15 0.36 5.45
C GLY A 43 13.92 0.93 4.74
N THR A 44 13.96 2.15 4.19
CA THR A 44 12.75 2.87 3.76
C THR A 44 12.32 2.63 2.31
N GLN A 45 13.16 2.01 1.48
CA GLN A 45 12.90 1.90 0.04
C GLN A 45 11.91 0.78 -0.33
N HIS A 46 11.74 -0.25 0.50
CA HIS A 46 10.82 -1.37 0.21
C HIS A 46 9.37 -1.10 0.63
N PHE A 47 9.13 -0.20 1.59
CA PHE A 47 7.78 0.05 2.11
C PHE A 47 6.89 0.73 1.08
N THR A 48 7.37 1.77 0.38
CA THR A 48 6.58 2.52 -0.60
C THR A 48 6.10 1.63 -1.76
N THR A 49 6.97 0.74 -2.26
CA THR A 49 6.60 -0.16 -3.36
C THR A 49 5.61 -1.23 -2.93
N LEU A 50 5.76 -1.76 -1.71
CA LEU A 50 4.82 -2.75 -1.17
C LEU A 50 3.44 -2.15 -0.90
N HIS A 51 3.38 -0.92 -0.38
CA HIS A 51 2.13 -0.20 -0.19
C HIS A 51 1.41 0.11 -1.50
N ALA A 52 2.15 0.54 -2.54
CA ALA A 52 1.57 0.77 -3.86
C ALA A 52 0.99 -0.53 -4.46
N LEU A 53 1.71 -1.65 -4.33
CA LEU A 53 1.25 -2.94 -4.80
C LEU A 53 0.00 -3.44 -4.06
N GLN A 54 -0.04 -3.31 -2.73
CA GLN A 54 -1.22 -3.67 -1.93
C GLN A 54 -2.43 -2.80 -2.32
N GLY A 55 -2.22 -1.51 -2.56
CA GLY A 55 -3.27 -0.61 -3.05
C GLY A 55 -3.81 -1.00 -4.44
N ALA A 56 -2.93 -1.45 -5.35
CA ALA A 56 -3.33 -1.94 -6.66
C ALA A 56 -4.12 -3.26 -6.57
N ARG A 57 -3.69 -4.20 -5.74
CA ARG A 57 -4.42 -5.46 -5.49
C ARG A 57 -5.81 -5.21 -4.92
N ALA A 58 -5.92 -4.31 -3.94
CA ALA A 58 -7.21 -3.88 -3.40
C ALA A 58 -8.12 -3.29 -4.48
N TYR A 59 -7.57 -2.52 -5.42
CA TYR A 59 -8.33 -1.95 -6.54
C TYR A 59 -8.83 -3.03 -7.49
N HIS A 60 -7.99 -3.98 -7.88
CA HIS A 60 -8.40 -5.11 -8.72
C HIS A 60 -9.48 -5.97 -8.04
N ALA A 61 -9.34 -6.23 -6.73
CA ALA A 61 -10.34 -6.96 -5.95
C ALA A 61 -11.69 -6.22 -5.89
N ALA A 62 -11.66 -4.90 -5.63
CA ALA A 62 -12.87 -4.08 -5.66
C ALA A 62 -13.51 -4.06 -7.05
N ARG A 63 -12.68 -3.97 -8.12
CA ARG A 63 -13.16 -3.97 -9.51
C ARG A 63 -13.86 -5.28 -9.88
N SER A 64 -13.28 -6.43 -9.55
CA SER A 64 -13.96 -7.71 -9.76
C SER A 64 -15.28 -7.80 -8.99
N GLY A 65 -15.32 -7.24 -7.76
CA GLY A 65 -16.55 -7.14 -6.97
C GLY A 65 -17.61 -6.27 -7.65
N THR A 66 -17.21 -5.13 -8.23
CA THR A 66 -18.14 -4.27 -8.99
C THR A 66 -18.67 -4.97 -10.24
N GLU A 67 -17.84 -5.67 -11.00
CA GLU A 67 -18.26 -6.35 -12.24
C GLU A 67 -19.26 -7.46 -11.93
N TRP A 68 -19.01 -8.25 -10.89
CA TRP A 68 -19.97 -9.23 -10.38
C TRP A 68 -21.26 -8.57 -9.87
N GLY A 69 -21.14 -7.47 -9.12
CA GLY A 69 -22.28 -6.71 -8.60
C GLY A 69 -23.18 -6.16 -9.71
N ILE A 70 -22.58 -5.61 -10.78
CA ILE A 70 -23.30 -5.10 -11.96
C ILE A 70 -24.05 -6.24 -12.66
N ALA A 71 -23.37 -7.37 -12.92
CA ALA A 71 -23.99 -8.52 -13.56
C ALA A 71 -25.18 -9.06 -12.73
N THR A 72 -25.03 -9.06 -11.41
CA THR A 72 -26.09 -9.46 -10.49
C THR A 72 -27.25 -8.46 -10.52
N ALA A 73 -26.97 -7.15 -10.43
CA ALA A 73 -27.99 -6.11 -10.42
C ALA A 73 -28.80 -6.02 -11.71
N LEU A 74 -28.17 -6.21 -12.87
CA LEU A 74 -28.86 -6.25 -14.17
C LEU A 74 -29.80 -7.46 -14.31
N GLY A 75 -29.56 -8.54 -13.56
CA GLY A 75 -30.47 -9.69 -13.49
C GLY A 75 -31.68 -9.49 -12.57
N ILE A 76 -31.74 -8.39 -11.81
CA ILE A 76 -32.81 -8.13 -10.85
C ILE A 76 -33.96 -7.39 -11.54
N ALA A 77 -35.09 -8.06 -11.73
CA ALA A 77 -36.27 -7.50 -12.39
C ALA A 77 -36.98 -6.40 -11.56
N LEU A 78 -37.05 -6.57 -10.24
CA LEU A 78 -37.72 -5.65 -9.32
C LEU A 78 -36.71 -5.11 -8.31
N CYS A 79 -36.69 -3.79 -8.11
CA CYS A 79 -35.82 -3.17 -7.12
C CYS A 79 -36.04 -3.79 -5.72
N PRO A 80 -35.01 -4.41 -5.13
CA PRO A 80 -35.11 -4.96 -3.79
C PRO A 80 -35.02 -3.84 -2.75
N ALA A 81 -35.29 -4.15 -1.49
CA ALA A 81 -35.04 -3.19 -0.40
C ALA A 81 -33.56 -2.81 -0.34
N THR A 82 -33.29 -1.50 -0.27
CA THR A 82 -31.94 -0.94 -0.19
C THR A 82 -31.75 -0.12 1.09
N PRO A 83 -30.55 -0.11 1.69
CA PRO A 83 -29.34 -0.80 1.24
C PRO A 83 -29.38 -2.31 1.54
N SER A 84 -28.85 -3.12 0.62
CA SER A 84 -28.70 -4.57 0.81
C SER A 84 -27.30 -5.03 0.40
N THR A 85 -26.75 -6.00 1.15
CA THR A 85 -25.48 -6.64 0.81
C THR A 85 -25.71 -7.71 -0.26
N LEU A 86 -25.04 -7.57 -1.40
CA LEU A 86 -25.04 -8.60 -2.43
C LEU A 86 -24.00 -9.64 -2.04
N SER A 87 -24.47 -10.86 -1.74
CA SER A 87 -23.62 -12.01 -1.48
C SER A 87 -23.74 -13.01 -2.64
N PRO A 88 -22.64 -13.59 -3.15
CA PRO A 88 -22.73 -14.68 -4.10
C PRO A 88 -23.39 -15.89 -3.44
N GLY A 89 -24.61 -16.22 -3.87
CA GLY A 89 -25.18 -17.54 -3.59
C GLY A 89 -24.30 -18.61 -4.25
N GLY A 90 -23.97 -19.69 -3.53
CA GLY A 90 -23.25 -20.84 -4.10
C GLY A 90 -21.74 -20.93 -3.80
N GLY A 91 -21.27 -20.41 -2.66
CA GLY A 91 -19.93 -20.74 -2.15
C GLY A 91 -18.76 -19.97 -2.80
N LEU A 92 -19.04 -19.01 -3.68
CA LEU A 92 -18.03 -18.02 -4.08
C LEU A 92 -17.85 -17.04 -2.92
N ASN A 93 -16.87 -17.29 -2.07
CA ASN A 93 -16.45 -16.32 -1.06
C ASN A 93 -15.79 -15.12 -1.77
N THR A 94 -16.60 -14.12 -2.17
CA THR A 94 -16.09 -12.74 -2.37
C THR A 94 -15.34 -12.23 -1.14
N GLY A 95 -15.54 -12.88 0.02
CA GLY A 95 -14.85 -12.61 1.26
C GLY A 95 -13.35 -12.90 1.30
N ASN A 96 -12.73 -13.50 0.27
CA ASN A 96 -11.27 -13.67 0.24
C ASN A 96 -10.67 -13.86 -1.18
N LEU A 97 -10.48 -12.77 -1.92
CA LEU A 97 -9.57 -12.79 -3.07
C LEU A 97 -8.16 -12.40 -2.63
N ASN A 98 -7.23 -13.36 -2.62
CA ASN A 98 -5.80 -13.10 -2.40
C ASN A 98 -5.52 -12.29 -1.11
N GLY A 99 -6.20 -12.63 -0.01
CA GLY A 99 -6.07 -11.94 1.28
C GLY A 99 -6.93 -10.68 1.43
N PHE A 100 -7.86 -10.40 0.49
CA PHE A 100 -8.81 -9.30 0.57
C PHE A 100 -10.25 -9.79 0.73
N ASN A 101 -10.94 -9.27 1.75
CA ASN A 101 -12.38 -9.40 1.92
C ASN A 101 -13.11 -8.34 1.10
N ILE A 102 -13.97 -8.79 0.17
CA ILE A 102 -14.77 -7.93 -0.70
C ILE A 102 -16.23 -8.00 -0.26
N VAL A 103 -16.80 -6.84 0.04
CA VAL A 103 -18.22 -6.66 0.33
C VAL A 103 -18.83 -5.82 -0.77
N VAL A 104 -19.88 -6.31 -1.40
CA VAL A 104 -20.62 -5.57 -2.44
C VAL A 104 -21.99 -5.20 -1.87
N THR A 105 -22.36 -3.93 -1.96
CA THR A 105 -23.64 -3.40 -1.51
C THR A 105 -24.40 -2.81 -2.68
N LEU A 106 -25.70 -3.06 -2.72
CA LEU A 106 -26.65 -2.29 -3.50
C LEU A 106 -27.12 -1.15 -2.62
N ASP A 107 -26.63 0.06 -2.88
CA ASP A 107 -26.89 1.24 -2.05
C ASP A 107 -28.27 1.83 -2.34
N SER A 108 -28.66 1.84 -3.61
CA SER A 108 -29.98 2.31 -4.05
C SER A 108 -30.43 1.59 -5.32
N CYS A 109 -31.75 1.47 -5.47
CA CYS A 109 -32.40 0.99 -6.67
C CYS A 109 -33.68 1.78 -6.89
N THR A 110 -33.80 2.46 -8.03
CA THR A 110 -34.99 3.24 -8.38
C THR A 110 -35.55 2.78 -9.72
N ASN A 111 -36.88 2.66 -9.80
CA ASN A 111 -37.59 2.37 -11.03
C ASN A 111 -37.98 3.67 -11.72
N HIS A 112 -37.76 3.74 -13.02
CA HIS A 112 -38.09 4.87 -13.88
C HIS A 112 -38.88 4.37 -15.08
N GLN A 113 -39.78 5.22 -15.57
CA GLN A 113 -40.57 4.95 -16.76
C GLN A 113 -40.47 6.15 -17.70
N GLU A 114 -39.98 5.92 -18.92
CA GLU A 114 -39.84 6.95 -19.94
C GLU A 114 -40.39 6.43 -21.27
N GLY A 115 -41.28 7.20 -21.91
CA GLY A 115 -41.83 6.84 -23.22
C GLY A 115 -42.57 5.50 -23.31
N GLY A 116 -42.97 4.90 -22.17
CA GLY A 116 -43.58 3.57 -22.11
C GLY A 116 -42.61 2.43 -21.83
N SER A 117 -41.30 2.68 -21.76
CA SER A 117 -40.28 1.73 -21.32
C SER A 117 -39.95 1.92 -19.84
N SER A 118 -39.90 0.82 -19.09
CA SER A 118 -39.48 0.82 -17.68
C SER A 118 -38.02 0.38 -17.57
N TYR A 119 -37.22 1.15 -16.85
CA TYR A 119 -35.84 0.84 -16.54
C TYR A 119 -35.54 1.12 -15.07
N ASN A 120 -34.52 0.45 -14.55
CA ASN A 120 -34.05 0.62 -13.19
C ASN A 120 -32.68 1.29 -13.23
N ILE A 121 -32.42 2.11 -12.21
CA ILE A 121 -31.10 2.66 -11.92
C ILE A 121 -30.63 2.02 -10.63
N TYR A 122 -29.44 1.42 -10.68
CA TYR A 122 -28.81 0.74 -9.56
C TYR A 122 -27.54 1.49 -9.17
N GLN A 123 -27.37 1.77 -7.89
CA GLN A 123 -26.11 2.25 -7.33
C GLN A 123 -25.47 1.14 -6.51
N ILE A 124 -24.25 0.75 -6.90
CA ILE A 124 -23.56 -0.40 -6.33
C ILE A 124 -22.21 0.07 -5.80
N THR A 125 -21.88 -0.33 -4.59
CA THR A 125 -20.56 -0.10 -3.99
C THR A 125 -19.87 -1.42 -3.72
N ALA A 126 -18.67 -1.60 -4.28
CA ALA A 126 -17.77 -2.68 -3.89
C ALA A 126 -16.68 -2.14 -2.96
N PHE A 127 -16.49 -2.79 -1.83
CA PHE A 127 -15.48 -2.47 -0.84
C PHE A 127 -14.56 -3.67 -0.61
N ALA A 128 -13.29 -3.53 -1.00
CA ALA A 128 -12.26 -4.54 -0.76
C ALA A 128 -11.30 -4.06 0.33
N GLN A 129 -10.99 -4.91 1.30
CA GLN A 129 -10.06 -4.62 2.39
C GLN A 129 -9.20 -5.83 2.73
N THR A 130 -7.96 -5.63 3.19
CA THR A 130 -7.11 -6.72 3.66
C THR A 130 -7.75 -7.46 4.83
N VAL A 131 -7.72 -8.80 4.81
CA VAL A 131 -8.18 -9.65 5.92
C VAL A 131 -7.20 -9.60 7.09
N ALA A 132 -5.91 -9.55 6.77
CA ALA A 132 -4.84 -9.20 7.69
C ALA A 132 -3.78 -8.40 6.92
N PRO A 133 -3.20 -7.35 7.51
CA PRO A 133 -3.39 -6.88 8.88
C PRO A 133 -4.66 -6.03 9.04
N ALA A 134 -5.07 -5.77 10.29
CA ALA A 134 -6.30 -5.02 10.61
C ALA A 134 -6.18 -3.53 10.27
N TYR A 135 -7.31 -2.82 10.26
CA TYR A 135 -7.36 -1.38 10.04
C TYR A 135 -6.39 -0.64 10.97
N GLY A 136 -5.57 0.25 10.41
CA GLY A 136 -4.57 1.04 11.14
C GLY A 136 -3.22 0.35 11.32
N ALA A 137 -3.06 -0.91 10.92
CA ALA A 137 -1.77 -1.59 10.93
C ALA A 137 -0.94 -1.27 9.66
N PRO A 138 0.41 -1.27 9.76
CA PRO A 138 1.27 -1.17 8.59
C PRO A 138 0.96 -2.29 7.58
N GLY A 139 0.61 -1.91 6.35
CA GLY A 139 0.25 -2.84 5.28
C GLY A 139 -1.26 -3.10 5.15
N TYR A 140 -2.11 -2.41 5.92
CA TYR A 140 -3.54 -2.35 5.67
C TYR A 140 -3.79 -1.62 4.35
N ALA A 141 -4.59 -2.22 3.47
CA ALA A 141 -5.03 -1.61 2.23
C ALA A 141 -6.52 -1.86 2.02
N ALA A 142 -7.24 -0.79 1.67
CA ALA A 142 -8.65 -0.88 1.32
C ALA A 142 -8.97 0.02 0.13
N ARG A 143 -9.91 -0.43 -0.69
CA ARG A 143 -10.43 0.31 -1.84
C ARG A 143 -11.94 0.18 -1.91
N ARG A 144 -12.59 1.30 -2.23
CA ARG A 144 -14.03 1.40 -2.46
C ARG A 144 -14.26 1.92 -3.87
N ILE A 145 -15.13 1.26 -4.62
CA ILE A 145 -15.54 1.68 -5.96
C ILE A 145 -17.07 1.71 -5.95
N THR A 146 -17.63 2.86 -6.29
CA THR A 146 -19.08 3.05 -6.43
C THR A 146 -19.39 3.28 -7.90
N VAL A 147 -20.40 2.59 -8.40
CA VAL A 147 -20.85 2.65 -9.79
C VAL A 147 -22.37 2.81 -9.84
N THR A 148 -22.83 3.54 -10.84
CA THR A 148 -24.25 3.65 -11.16
C THR A 148 -24.48 3.01 -12.52
N VAL A 149 -25.41 2.07 -12.60
CA VAL A 149 -25.74 1.33 -13.83
C VAL A 149 -27.23 1.39 -14.07
N THR A 150 -27.61 1.43 -15.33
CA THR A 150 -29.00 1.35 -15.77
C THR A 150 -29.18 0.28 -16.83
N ASN A 151 -30.36 -0.34 -16.86
CA ASN A 151 -30.79 -1.24 -17.94
C ASN A 151 -31.62 -0.52 -19.01
N ALA A 152 -31.59 0.82 -19.05
CA ALA A 152 -32.25 1.60 -20.09
C ALA A 152 -31.76 1.21 -21.49
N PRO A 153 -32.65 1.12 -22.50
CA PRO A 153 -32.24 0.91 -23.89
C PRO A 153 -31.31 2.04 -24.37
N PRO A 154 -30.26 1.75 -25.15
CA PRO A 154 -29.50 2.80 -25.83
C PRO A 154 -30.43 3.51 -26.84
N GLY A 155 -30.54 4.83 -26.70
CA GLY A 155 -31.33 5.68 -27.60
C GLY A 155 -30.70 5.88 -28.97
#